data_AF-A0A4Q3ESY2-F1
#
_entry.id   AF-A0A4Q3ESY2-F1
#
_cell.length_a   1.000
_cell.length_b   1.000
_cell.length_c   1.000
_cell.angle_alpha   90.00
_cell.angle_beta   90.00
_cell.angle_gamma   90.00
#
_symmetry.space_group_name_H-M   'P 1'
#
loop_
_entity.id
_entity.type
_entity.pdbx_description
1 polymer ?
#
loop_
_entity_poly.entity_id
_entity_poly.type
_entity_poly.pdbx_seq_one_letter_code
_entity_poly.pdbx_strand_id
1 'polypeptide(L)'
;MKNKILIPLLVLGALATFFSFKYSGDDATNDGQKEKVLQTVMKAINEGHFSPRPIDDSFSVNVYNKVLSQLDYEKKFFMQKDVDQLKP
;
A
#
# COMPACT_ATOMS: atom_id res chain seq x y z
N MET A 1 -21.96 -15.54 44.27
CA MET A 1 -21.33 -14.36 43.63
C MET A 1 -20.10 -14.71 42.76
N LYS A 2 -19.37 -15.80 43.06
CA LYS A 2 -18.19 -16.27 42.29
C LYS A 2 -18.43 -16.41 40.76
N ASN A 3 -19.59 -16.92 40.35
CA ASN A 3 -19.86 -17.20 38.92
C ASN A 3 -20.25 -15.96 38.10
N LYS A 4 -20.57 -14.84 38.76
CA LYS A 4 -20.90 -13.58 38.08
C LYS A 4 -19.66 -12.85 37.56
N ILE A 5 -18.48 -13.13 38.14
CA ILE A 5 -17.20 -12.52 37.78
C ILE A 5 -16.44 -13.39 36.76
N LEU A 6 -16.69 -14.71 36.76
CA LEU A 6 -16.06 -15.67 35.85
C LEU A 6 -16.33 -15.37 34.36
N ILE A 7 -17.58 -15.04 34.00
CA ILE A 7 -17.94 -14.78 32.60
C ILE A 7 -17.27 -13.49 32.07
N PRO A 8 -17.35 -12.33 32.76
CA PRO A 8 -16.61 -11.13 32.35
C PRO A 8 -15.10 -11.33 32.26
N LEU A 9 -14.51 -12.08 33.21
CA LEU A 9 -13.08 -12.34 33.24
C LEU A 9 -12.63 -13.20 32.04
N LEU A 10 -13.45 -14.18 31.64
CA LEU A 10 -13.19 -15.01 30.47
C LEU A 10 -13.27 -14.20 29.18
N VAL A 11 -14.26 -13.30 29.06
CA VAL A 11 -14.38 -12.40 27.90
C VAL A 11 -13.19 -11.44 27.83
N LEU A 12 -12.78 -10.85 28.96
CA LEU A 12 -11.59 -10.00 29.05
C LEU A 12 -10.31 -10.76 28.68
N GLY A 13 -10.16 -12.00 29.15
CA GLY A 13 -9.05 -12.88 28.78
C GLY A 13 -9.02 -13.19 27.29
N ALA A 14 -10.18 -13.51 26.69
CA ALA A 14 -10.31 -13.76 25.26
C ALA A 14 -10.01 -12.51 24.42
N LEU A 15 -10.44 -11.33 24.86
CA LEU A 15 -10.09 -10.07 24.20
C LEU A 15 -8.60 -9.78 24.33
N ALA A 16 -8.01 -9.96 25.52
CA ALA A 16 -6.58 -9.73 25.75
C ALA A 16 -5.71 -10.65 24.89
N THR A 17 -6.06 -11.94 24.78
CA THR A 17 -5.34 -12.87 23.89
C THR A 17 -5.53 -12.49 22.42
N PHE A 18 -6.76 -12.20 21.99
CA PHE A 18 -7.05 -11.77 20.62
C PHE A 18 -6.28 -10.51 20.21
N PHE A 19 -6.25 -9.49 21.06
CA PHE A 19 -5.50 -8.26 20.80
C PHE A 19 -3.98 -8.46 20.87
N SER A 20 -3.48 -9.31 21.77
CA SER A 20 -2.05 -9.63 21.87
C SER A 20 -1.50 -10.29 20.60
N PHE A 21 -2.25 -11.24 20.03
CA PHE A 21 -1.88 -11.87 18.76
C PHE A 21 -2.00 -10.92 17.56
N LYS A 22 -2.98 -10.01 17.55
CA LYS A 22 -3.13 -9.02 16.47
C LYS A 22 -2.00 -7.99 16.45
N TYR A 23 -1.40 -7.66 17.60
CA TYR A 23 -0.35 -6.65 17.70
C TYR A 23 1.07 -7.20 17.71
N SER A 24 1.27 -8.51 17.93
CA SER A 24 2.61 -9.13 17.99
C SER A 24 3.22 -9.50 16.63
N GLY A 25 2.53 -9.26 15.52
CA GLY A 25 2.92 -9.75 14.19
C GLY A 25 3.33 -8.70 13.17
N ASP A 26 3.29 -7.41 13.50
CA ASP A 26 3.58 -6.36 12.54
C ASP A 26 5.02 -5.86 12.77
N ASP A 27 5.99 -6.68 12.35
CA ASP A 27 7.28 -6.12 11.95
C ASP A 27 6.95 -5.20 10.77
N ALA A 28 6.71 -3.93 11.08
CA ALA A 28 6.50 -2.85 10.13
C ALA A 28 7.82 -2.64 9.37
N THR A 29 8.16 -3.61 8.54
CA THR A 29 9.13 -3.44 7.47
C THR A 29 8.67 -2.24 6.66
N ASN A 30 9.65 -1.44 6.20
CA ASN A 30 9.39 -0.22 5.42
C ASN A 30 8.43 -0.49 4.24
N ASP A 31 8.42 -1.73 3.73
CA ASP A 31 7.58 -2.19 2.65
C ASP A 31 6.07 -2.18 2.98
N GLY A 32 5.67 -2.55 4.20
CA GLY A 32 4.26 -2.50 4.61
C GLY A 32 3.70 -1.08 4.68
N GLN A 33 4.53 -0.11 5.06
CA GLN A 33 4.15 1.31 5.05
C GLN A 33 4.00 1.85 3.63
N LYS A 34 4.96 1.55 2.74
CA LYS A 34 4.91 1.97 1.32
C LYS A 34 3.70 1.38 0.60
N GLU A 35 3.40 0.11 0.83
CA GLU A 35 2.23 -0.56 0.27
C GLU A 35 0.94 0.13 0.72
N LYS A 36 0.83 0.45 2.01
CA LYS A 36 -0.34 1.16 2.54
C LYS A 36 -0.49 2.56 1.95
N VAL A 37 0.61 3.28 1.74
CA VAL A 37 0.61 4.58 1.04
C VAL A 37 0.12 4.40 -0.39
N LEU A 38 0.65 3.41 -1.13
CA LEU A 38 0.25 3.14 -2.51
C LEU A 38 -1.24 2.82 -2.60
N GLN A 39 -1.75 1.92 -1.75
CA GLN A 39 -3.19 1.59 -1.69
C GLN A 39 -4.06 2.82 -1.42
N THR A 40 -3.61 3.71 -0.53
CA THR A 40 -4.33 4.94 -0.20
C THR A 40 -4.38 5.90 -1.39
N VAL A 41 -3.26 6.08 -2.09
CA VAL A 41 -3.18 6.91 -3.31
C VAL A 41 -4.05 6.33 -4.42
N MET A 42 -4.00 5.02 -4.65
CA MET A 42 -4.83 4.34 -5.65
C MET A 42 -6.31 4.52 -5.35
N LYS A 43 -6.72 4.39 -4.09
CA LYS A 43 -8.10 4.67 -3.67
C LYS A 43 -8.51 6.12 -3.95
N ALA A 44 -7.65 7.08 -3.63
CA ALA A 44 -7.93 8.49 -3.86
C ALA A 44 -8.11 8.83 -5.35
N ILE A 45 -7.31 8.23 -6.24
CA ILE A 45 -7.41 8.44 -7.68
C ILE A 45 -8.66 7.75 -8.27
N ASN A 46 -9.01 6.56 -7.77
CA ASN A 46 -10.18 5.81 -8.25
C ASN A 46 -11.51 6.39 -7.77
N GLU A 47 -11.61 6.74 -6.48
CA GLU A 47 -12.88 7.12 -5.86
C GLU A 47 -12.99 8.64 -5.61
N GLY A 48 -11.86 9.32 -5.43
CA GLY A 48 -11.83 10.74 -5.07
C GLY A 48 -11.73 11.70 -6.27
N HIS A 49 -11.35 11.21 -7.45
CA HIS A 49 -11.23 12.05 -8.64
C HIS A 49 -12.60 12.28 -9.29
N PHE A 50 -12.95 13.53 -9.61
CA PHE A 50 -14.25 13.88 -10.22
C PHE A 50 -14.54 13.13 -11.54
N SER A 51 -13.48 12.81 -12.28
CA SER A 51 -13.55 11.99 -13.49
C SER A 51 -12.51 10.87 -13.39
N PRO A 52 -12.84 9.73 -12.75
CA PRO A 52 -11.92 8.61 -12.65
C PRO A 52 -11.59 8.09 -14.04
N ARG A 53 -10.31 7.81 -14.27
CA ARG A 53 -9.86 7.14 -15.50
C ARG A 53 -9.59 5.67 -15.21
N PRO A 54 -9.80 4.77 -16.19
CA PRO A 54 -9.40 3.38 -16.06
C PRO A 54 -7.90 3.29 -15.72
N ILE A 55 -7.58 2.46 -14.74
CA ILE A 55 -6.21 2.08 -14.41
C ILE A 55 -5.92 0.77 -15.13
N ASP A 56 -5.52 0.89 -16.38
CA ASP A 56 -5.20 -0.21 -17.30
C ASP A 56 -3.77 -0.07 -17.84
N ASP A 57 -3.40 -0.92 -18.80
CA ASP A 57 -2.06 -0.90 -19.40
C ASP A 57 -1.74 0.45 -20.07
N SER A 58 -2.75 1.14 -20.61
CA SER A 58 -2.56 2.47 -21.20
C SER A 58 -2.20 3.51 -20.14
N PHE A 59 -2.78 3.41 -18.94
CA PHE A 59 -2.39 4.21 -17.80
C PHE A 59 -0.94 3.92 -17.38
N SER A 60 -0.55 2.64 -17.33
CA SER A 60 0.82 2.23 -17.00
C SER A 60 1.87 2.81 -17.95
N VAL A 61 1.62 2.80 -19.27
CA VAL A 61 2.51 3.43 -20.26
C VAL A 61 2.65 4.94 -20.02
N ASN A 62 1.55 5.63 -19.72
CA ASN A 62 1.55 7.07 -19.45
C ASN A 62 2.33 7.41 -18.17
N VAL A 63 2.15 6.62 -17.11
CA VAL A 63 2.90 6.76 -15.85
C VAL A 63 4.39 6.49 -16.08
N TYR A 64 4.74 5.41 -16.79
CA TYR A 64 6.13 5.09 -17.14
C TYR A 64 6.81 6.26 -17.83
N ASN A 65 6.21 6.80 -18.90
CA ASN A 65 6.76 7.94 -19.64
C ASN A 65 6.91 9.18 -18.75
N LYS A 66 5.94 9.42 -17.86
CA LYS A 66 5.99 10.55 -16.93
C LYS A 66 7.11 10.40 -15.91
N VAL A 67 7.24 9.23 -15.29
CA VAL A 67 8.30 8.92 -14.32
C VAL A 67 9.68 9.04 -14.99
N LEU A 68 9.86 8.46 -16.17
CA LEU A 68 11.13 8.57 -16.91
C LEU A 68 11.46 10.03 -17.22
N SER A 69 10.48 10.83 -17.65
CA SER A 69 10.69 12.26 -17.90
C SER A 69 11.01 13.07 -16.65
N GLN A 70 10.49 12.67 -15.47
CA GLN A 70 10.79 13.32 -14.20
C GLN A 70 12.18 12.96 -13.67
N LEU A 71 12.61 11.73 -13.91
CA LEU A 71 13.92 11.24 -13.49
C LEU A 71 15.04 11.76 -14.41
N ASP A 72 14.82 11.80 -15.72
CA ASP A 72 15.83 12.19 -16.71
C ASP A 72 15.23 12.92 -17.91
N TYR A 73 14.72 14.13 -17.66
CA TYR A 73 14.12 14.98 -18.70
C TYR A 73 15.10 15.29 -19.85
N GLU A 74 16.35 15.60 -19.51
CA GLU A 74 17.39 15.98 -20.47
C GLU A 74 18.06 14.78 -21.16
N LYS A 75 17.71 13.55 -20.76
CA LYS A 75 18.24 12.29 -21.29
C LYS A 75 19.75 12.17 -21.15
N LYS A 76 20.28 12.51 -19.98
CA LYS A 76 21.71 12.53 -19.67
C LYS A 76 22.16 11.37 -18.78
N PHE A 77 21.24 10.64 -18.16
CA PHE A 77 21.55 9.63 -17.15
C PHE A 77 21.35 8.20 -17.65
N PHE A 78 20.27 7.93 -18.38
CA PHE A 78 19.95 6.57 -18.82
C PHE A 78 20.37 6.32 -20.27
N MET A 79 20.94 5.14 -20.54
CA MET A 79 21.14 4.68 -21.91
C MET A 79 19.83 4.10 -22.46
N GLN A 80 19.70 4.07 -23.80
CA GLN A 80 18.52 3.50 -24.44
C GLN A 80 18.27 2.04 -24.03
N LYS A 81 19.33 1.24 -23.84
CA LYS A 81 19.22 -0.14 -23.36
C LYS A 81 18.55 -0.24 -21.97
N ASP A 82 18.83 0.72 -21.08
CA ASP A 82 18.32 0.71 -19.71
C ASP A 82 16.82 1.04 -19.73
N VAL A 83 16.44 2.01 -20.57
CA VAL A 83 15.04 2.37 -20.84
C VAL A 83 14.29 1.19 -21.44
N ASP A 84 14.86 0.54 -22.46
CA ASP A 84 14.22 -0.58 -23.16
C ASP A 84 14.01 -1.80 -22.27
N GLN A 85 14.92 -2.07 -21.32
CA GLN A 85 14.76 -3.14 -20.34
C GLN A 85 13.54 -2.93 -19.42
N LEU A 86 13.16 -1.67 -19.20
CA LEU A 86 12.10 -1.28 -18.27
C LEU A 86 10.78 -0.93 -18.98
N LYS A 87 10.72 -1.03 -20.32
CA LYS A 87 9.50 -0.72 -21.06
C LYS A 87 8.36 -1.68 -20.66
N PRO A 88 7.16 -1.14 -20.34
CA PRO A 88 5.98 -1.94 -20.06
C PRO A 88 5.41 -2.63 -21.30
#